data_AF-A0A1S4AUC3-F1
#
_entry.id   AF-A0A1S4AUC3-F1
#
_cell.length_a   1.000
_cell.length_b   1.000
_cell.length_c   1.000
_cell.angle_alpha   90.00
_cell.angle_beta   90.00
_cell.angle_gamma   90.00
#
_symmetry.space_group_name_H-M   'P 1'
#
loop_
_entity.id
_entity.type
_entity.pdbx_description
1 polymer ?
#
loop_
_entity_poly.entity_id
_entity_poly.type
_entity_poly.pdbx_seq_one_letter_code
_entity_poly.pdbx_strand_id
1 'polypeptide(L)'
;MRTAPLLCGSRMPSAVTLTIMRQANDQNQRALIEAYLEYLASTIPLSLFFALLLFISPSSAKTSPKPRALLLRVTKDAATKQYVTVIRQRTPLVPIKLTVDLGQRFLWVDCEKGYVSSSVKSVLCDSTPCNLSRSGMCSGNCSGSSIREPGCTCSHLPYNHITRTNTGCELKDDVISLQSTDGSTSGPIVSSSNLVFDCVVAFLLEGLAKGIEGIAALGNGFVGLPTQLATAFKIPRKFALCLSSSTSSSGVIFSVMILMFFFQRLNLKKDGQGRIKISTVDPYT
;
A
#
# COMPACT_ATOMS: atom_id res chain seq x y z
N MET A 1 41.42 17.23 3.07
CA MET A 1 41.80 18.62 3.38
C MET A 1 40.68 19.28 4.19
N ARG A 2 41.02 20.21 5.10
CA ARG A 2 40.15 21.14 5.86
C ARG A 2 38.75 20.67 6.29
N THR A 3 38.65 20.32 7.57
CA THR A 3 37.50 20.63 8.43
C THR A 3 37.32 22.15 8.61
N ALA A 4 36.16 22.56 9.14
CA ALA A 4 35.88 23.88 9.73
C ALA A 4 36.42 23.93 11.20
N PRO A 5 35.99 24.83 12.14
CA PRO A 5 35.18 26.07 12.05
C PRO A 5 35.77 27.27 12.87
N LEU A 6 35.01 28.38 12.96
CA LEU A 6 35.18 29.55 13.85
C LEU A 6 33.77 30.17 14.05
N LEU A 7 33.33 30.93 15.07
CA LEU A 7 33.61 31.25 16.50
C LEU A 7 32.27 31.85 17.04
N CYS A 8 31.93 32.09 18.32
CA CYS A 8 32.49 31.98 19.68
C CYS A 8 31.28 31.81 20.66
N GLY A 9 31.36 31.69 21.99
CA GLY A 9 32.51 31.66 22.92
C GLY A 9 32.63 32.92 23.81
N SER A 10 31.78 33.08 24.84
CA SER A 10 31.79 34.27 25.72
C SER A 10 31.58 33.99 27.23
N ARG A 11 32.62 34.29 28.02
CA ARG A 11 32.69 34.61 29.47
C ARG A 11 31.80 33.87 30.50
N MET A 12 32.47 32.99 31.25
CA MET A 12 32.37 32.81 32.73
C MET A 12 33.03 34.01 33.47
N PRO A 13 32.87 34.26 34.80
CA PRO A 13 32.95 33.25 35.88
C PRO A 13 32.05 33.38 37.14
N SER A 14 32.04 32.28 37.93
CA SER A 14 31.90 32.16 39.40
C SER A 14 30.77 32.91 40.14
N ALA A 15 29.80 32.21 40.75
CA ALA A 15 29.82 31.70 42.14
C ALA A 15 29.74 32.81 43.21
N VAL A 16 28.99 32.72 44.31
CA VAL A 16 28.71 31.59 45.23
C VAL A 16 27.29 31.72 45.84
N THR A 17 26.67 30.60 46.27
CA THR A 17 25.78 30.41 47.46
C THR A 17 24.69 29.37 47.17
N LEU A 18 24.57 28.39 48.07
CA LEU A 18 23.54 27.34 48.05
C LEU A 18 22.28 27.80 48.80
N THR A 19 21.11 27.42 48.26
CA THR A 19 19.91 26.90 48.97
C THR A 19 19.21 27.78 50.02
N ILE A 20 17.88 27.59 50.18
CA ILE A 20 16.96 28.33 51.06
C ILE A 20 16.69 29.75 50.49
N MET A 21 15.52 30.09 49.93
CA MET A 21 14.15 29.59 50.18
C MET A 21 13.47 28.92 48.96
N ARG A 22 12.42 28.15 49.24
CA ARG A 22 11.46 27.60 48.25
C ARG A 22 10.23 28.51 48.09
N GLN A 23 9.58 28.39 46.93
CA GLN A 23 8.14 28.63 46.68
C GLN A 23 7.55 30.05 46.87
N ALA A 24 7.41 30.77 45.75
CA ALA A 24 6.27 31.63 45.43
C ALA A 24 6.22 31.90 43.91
N ASN A 25 5.10 31.85 43.17
CA ASN A 25 3.85 31.08 43.37
C ASN A 25 3.25 30.80 41.96
N ASP A 26 2.97 29.54 41.62
CA ASP A 26 2.48 29.11 40.30
C ASP A 26 1.07 29.65 39.94
N GLN A 27 0.30 30.09 40.94
CA GLN A 27 -1.03 30.67 40.70
C GLN A 27 -1.02 31.95 39.86
N ASN A 28 0.02 32.78 39.92
CA ASN A 28 0.03 34.06 39.20
C ASN A 28 0.00 33.88 37.68
N GLN A 29 0.64 32.84 37.14
CA GLN A 29 0.57 32.56 35.70
C GLN A 29 -0.78 31.97 35.28
N ARG A 30 -1.44 31.19 36.15
CA ARG A 30 -2.81 30.68 35.89
C ARG A 30 -3.83 31.82 35.87
N ALA A 31 -3.82 32.69 36.87
CA ALA A 31 -4.72 33.85 36.93
C ALA A 31 -4.54 34.80 35.73
N LEU A 32 -3.29 35.00 35.26
CA LEU A 32 -3.02 35.76 34.04
C LEU A 32 -3.59 35.11 32.78
N ILE A 33 -3.54 33.78 32.65
CA ILE A 33 -4.10 33.05 31.51
C ILE A 33 -5.63 33.03 31.57
N GLU A 34 -6.22 32.80 32.74
CA GLU A 34 -7.67 32.78 32.96
C GLU A 34 -8.29 34.15 32.65
N ALA A 35 -7.71 35.25 33.15
CA ALA A 35 -8.15 36.61 32.81
C ALA A 35 -8.02 36.94 31.30
N TYR A 36 -6.99 36.42 30.62
CA TYR A 36 -6.82 36.59 29.18
C TYR A 36 -7.87 35.81 28.36
N LEU A 37 -8.27 34.63 28.84
CA LEU A 37 -9.34 33.82 28.24
C LEU A 37 -10.72 34.44 28.45
N GLU A 38 -11.00 35.01 29.64
CA GLU A 38 -12.25 35.76 29.89
C GLU A 38 -12.34 37.02 29.01
N TYR A 39 -11.23 37.75 28.82
CA TYR A 39 -11.17 38.89 27.92
C TYR A 39 -11.48 38.51 26.45
N LEU A 40 -10.96 37.38 25.98
CA LEU A 40 -11.25 36.84 24.64
C LEU A 40 -12.69 36.32 24.51
N ALA A 41 -13.26 35.72 25.56
CA ALA A 41 -14.66 35.29 25.58
C ALA A 41 -15.64 36.48 25.56
N SER A 42 -15.28 37.58 26.21
CA SER A 42 -16.08 38.82 26.28
C SER A 42 -16.10 39.61 24.96
N THR A 43 -15.07 39.45 24.11
CA THR A 43 -14.87 40.28 22.90
C THR A 43 -15.41 39.66 21.61
N ILE A 44 -15.90 38.41 21.62
CA ILE A 44 -16.56 37.79 20.46
C ILE A 44 -18.07 38.07 20.52
N PRO A 45 -18.65 38.92 19.64
CA PRO A 45 -20.07 39.19 19.68
C PRO A 45 -20.87 37.94 19.30
N LEU A 46 -21.92 37.63 20.09
CA LEU A 46 -22.69 36.39 20.00
C LEU A 46 -23.32 36.15 18.61
N SER A 47 -23.59 37.23 17.87
CA SER A 47 -24.07 37.20 16.47
C SER A 47 -23.07 36.54 15.51
N LEU A 48 -21.76 36.69 15.75
CA LEU A 48 -20.70 36.13 14.91
C LEU A 48 -20.56 34.62 15.13
N PHE A 49 -20.79 34.15 16.35
CA PHE A 49 -20.91 32.72 16.67
C PHE A 49 -22.13 32.09 15.99
N PHE A 50 -23.31 32.72 16.06
CA PHE A 50 -24.50 32.26 15.35
C PHE A 50 -24.35 32.29 13.82
N ALA A 51 -23.69 33.31 13.26
CA ALA A 51 -23.37 33.36 11.83
C ALA A 51 -22.48 32.19 11.41
N LEU A 52 -21.47 31.82 12.22
CA LEU A 52 -20.59 30.68 11.96
C LEU A 52 -21.37 29.36 11.91
N LEU A 53 -22.33 29.15 12.83
CA LEU A 53 -23.17 27.95 12.88
C LEU A 53 -24.02 27.76 11.61
N LEU A 54 -24.52 28.84 11.00
CA LEU A 54 -25.34 28.77 9.77
C LEU A 54 -24.54 28.25 8.55
N PHE A 55 -23.23 28.48 8.50
CA PHE A 55 -22.37 27.91 7.46
C PHE A 55 -22.09 26.41 7.65
N ILE A 56 -22.34 25.83 8.84
CA ILE A 56 -22.20 24.40 9.12
C ILE A 56 -23.50 23.65 8.72
N SER A 57 -23.94 23.85 7.47
CA SER A 57 -24.99 23.03 6.86
C SER A 57 -24.38 21.71 6.35
N PRO A 58 -24.67 20.54 6.95
CA PRO A 58 -24.07 19.26 6.54
C PRO A 58 -24.66 18.79 5.20
N SER A 59 -24.10 19.28 4.10
CA SER A 59 -24.45 18.88 2.74
C SER A 59 -24.35 17.36 2.59
N SER A 60 -25.50 16.69 2.60
CA SER A 60 -25.61 15.23 2.64
C SER A 60 -25.47 14.64 1.24
N ALA A 61 -24.33 14.95 0.61
CA ALA A 61 -23.94 14.41 -0.68
C ALA A 61 -23.83 12.88 -0.59
N LYS A 62 -24.72 12.18 -1.30
CA LYS A 62 -24.73 10.70 -1.41
C LYS A 62 -23.53 10.18 -2.21
N THR A 63 -22.32 10.34 -1.66
CA THR A 63 -21.13 9.70 -2.23
C THR A 63 -21.27 8.19 -2.10
N SER A 64 -20.93 7.44 -3.16
CA SER A 64 -20.94 5.97 -3.11
C SER A 64 -20.05 5.48 -1.95
N PRO A 65 -20.51 4.54 -1.11
CA PRO A 65 -19.78 4.11 0.07
C PRO A 65 -18.44 3.47 -0.34
N LYS A 66 -17.34 4.16 -0.02
CA LYS A 66 -15.98 3.67 -0.26
C LYS A 66 -15.72 2.45 0.61
N PRO A 67 -15.08 1.39 0.09
CA PRO A 67 -14.71 0.23 0.91
C PRO A 67 -13.73 0.67 2.01
N ARG A 68 -13.95 0.22 3.24
CA ARG A 68 -12.99 0.46 4.35
C ARG A 68 -11.73 -0.40 4.20
N ALA A 69 -11.94 -1.60 3.68
CA ALA A 69 -10.93 -2.63 3.46
C ALA A 69 -11.30 -3.48 2.24
N LEU A 70 -10.32 -4.24 1.74
CA LEU A 70 -10.46 -5.22 0.67
C LEU A 70 -10.04 -6.59 1.21
N LEU A 71 -10.63 -7.65 0.69
CA LEU A 71 -10.43 -9.02 1.14
C LEU A 71 -9.98 -9.94 0.00
N LEU A 72 -8.86 -10.62 0.22
CA LEU A 72 -8.32 -11.71 -0.59
C LEU A 72 -8.42 -13.01 0.20
N ARG A 73 -9.18 -13.98 -0.31
CA ARG A 73 -9.17 -15.35 0.24
C ARG A 73 -7.91 -16.06 -0.24
N VAL A 74 -7.26 -16.80 0.66
CA VAL A 74 -5.98 -17.48 0.38
C VAL A 74 -6.04 -18.94 0.80
N THR A 75 -5.66 -19.85 -0.07
CA THR A 75 -5.53 -21.29 0.22
C THR A 75 -4.08 -21.72 0.07
N LYS A 76 -3.67 -22.74 0.82
CA LYS A 76 -2.33 -23.32 0.72
C LYS A 76 -2.38 -24.51 -0.25
N ASP A 77 -1.58 -24.48 -1.30
CA ASP A 77 -1.46 -25.60 -2.24
C ASP A 77 -0.84 -26.83 -1.55
N ALA A 78 -1.37 -28.01 -1.87
CA ALA A 78 -0.95 -29.26 -1.24
C ALA A 78 0.38 -29.79 -1.79
N ALA A 79 0.70 -29.54 -3.06
CA ALA A 79 1.93 -30.03 -3.68
C ALA A 79 3.12 -29.09 -3.37
N THR A 80 3.04 -27.85 -3.83
CA THR A 80 4.12 -26.84 -3.76
C THR A 80 4.25 -26.14 -2.41
N LYS A 81 3.24 -26.26 -1.55
CA LYS A 81 3.07 -25.50 -0.29
C LYS A 81 2.97 -23.97 -0.47
N GLN A 82 2.85 -23.49 -1.71
CA GLN A 82 2.62 -22.08 -2.03
C GLN A 82 1.26 -21.60 -1.50
N TYR A 83 1.15 -20.31 -1.22
CA TYR A 83 -0.13 -19.68 -0.93
C TYR A 83 -0.73 -19.14 -2.23
N VAL A 84 -2.00 -19.44 -2.47
CA VAL A 84 -2.73 -19.13 -3.70
C VAL A 84 -3.94 -18.28 -3.36
N THR A 85 -4.15 -17.21 -4.12
CA THR A 85 -5.36 -16.39 -4.05
C THR A 85 -6.09 -16.40 -5.39
N VAL A 86 -7.34 -15.90 -5.39
CA VAL A 86 -8.14 -15.72 -6.59
C VAL A 86 -8.60 -14.27 -6.63
N ILE A 87 -8.29 -13.56 -7.72
CA ILE A 87 -8.84 -12.24 -8.01
C ILE A 87 -9.75 -12.33 -9.24
N ARG A 88 -10.55 -11.30 -9.51
CA ARG A 88 -11.21 -11.15 -10.81
C ARG A 88 -10.49 -10.09 -11.63
N GLN A 89 -10.21 -10.38 -12.89
CA GLN A 89 -9.58 -9.47 -13.85
C GLN A 89 -10.28 -9.57 -15.21
N ARG A 90 -9.90 -8.72 -16.17
CA ARG A 90 -10.38 -8.68 -17.57
C ARG A 90 -11.81 -8.15 -17.72
N THR A 91 -12.19 -7.77 -18.94
CA THR A 91 -13.60 -7.58 -19.35
C THR A 91 -13.93 -8.54 -20.51
N PRO A 92 -14.88 -9.48 -20.35
CA PRO A 92 -15.68 -9.77 -19.15
C PRO A 92 -14.82 -10.29 -17.98
N LEU A 93 -15.31 -10.08 -16.74
CA LEU A 93 -14.59 -10.43 -15.51
C LEU A 93 -14.47 -11.96 -15.33
N VAL A 94 -13.24 -12.46 -15.40
CA VAL A 94 -12.90 -13.86 -15.14
C VAL A 94 -12.12 -14.02 -13.82
N PRO A 95 -12.34 -15.11 -13.06
CA PRO A 95 -11.56 -15.40 -11.86
C PRO A 95 -10.21 -16.02 -12.24
N ILE A 96 -9.10 -15.36 -11.89
CA ILE A 96 -7.75 -15.85 -12.16
C ILE A 96 -7.04 -16.27 -10.87
N LYS A 97 -6.25 -17.34 -10.93
CA LYS A 97 -5.52 -17.89 -9.78
C LYS A 97 -4.08 -17.36 -9.74
N LEU A 98 -3.67 -16.81 -8.61
CA LEU A 98 -2.35 -16.19 -8.45
C LEU A 98 -1.61 -16.73 -7.22
N THR A 99 -0.32 -17.04 -7.35
CA THR A 99 0.54 -17.35 -6.20
C THR A 99 0.86 -16.06 -5.45
N VAL A 100 0.72 -16.05 -4.13
CA VAL A 100 0.99 -14.90 -3.26
C VAL A 100 2.48 -14.83 -2.95
N ASP A 101 3.11 -13.70 -3.27
CA ASP A 101 4.54 -13.45 -3.00
C ASP A 101 4.70 -12.13 -2.20
N LEU A 102 5.44 -12.17 -1.09
CA LEU A 102 5.64 -11.02 -0.19
C LEU A 102 6.93 -10.22 -0.49
N GLY A 103 7.83 -10.77 -1.32
CA GLY A 103 9.08 -10.13 -1.71
C GLY A 103 9.00 -9.42 -3.06
N GLN A 104 8.18 -9.93 -3.99
CA GLN A 104 7.99 -9.36 -5.32
C GLN A 104 7.33 -7.98 -5.29
N ARG A 105 7.70 -7.12 -6.24
CA ARG A 105 7.25 -5.72 -6.32
C ARG A 105 6.18 -5.45 -7.37
N PHE A 106 5.96 -6.39 -8.29
CA PHE A 106 5.13 -6.24 -9.49
C PHE A 106 4.19 -7.43 -9.60
N LEU A 107 2.88 -7.17 -9.71
CA LEU A 107 1.90 -8.20 -10.09
C LEU A 107 2.21 -8.61 -11.53
N TRP A 108 2.22 -9.91 -11.79
CA TRP A 108 2.42 -10.44 -13.14
C TRP A 108 1.45 -11.57 -13.47
N VAL A 109 1.03 -11.67 -14.73
CA VAL A 109 -0.03 -12.59 -15.23
C VAL A 109 0.32 -13.11 -16.63
N ASP A 110 0.10 -14.40 -16.89
CA ASP A 110 0.27 -15.05 -18.20
C ASP A 110 -0.64 -14.38 -19.24
N CYS A 111 0.00 -13.85 -20.28
CA CYS A 111 -0.64 -13.23 -21.42
C CYS A 111 -0.60 -14.10 -22.69
N GLU A 112 0.36 -15.02 -22.76
CA GLU A 112 0.62 -15.86 -23.94
C GLU A 112 -0.54 -16.83 -24.18
N LYS A 113 -1.10 -17.41 -23.11
CA LYS A 113 -2.19 -18.40 -23.20
C LYS A 113 -3.58 -17.77 -23.28
N GLY A 114 -3.79 -16.91 -24.27
CA GLY A 114 -5.11 -16.43 -24.66
C GLY A 114 -5.74 -15.43 -23.67
N TYR A 115 -4.98 -14.42 -23.25
CA TYR A 115 -5.52 -13.32 -22.45
C TYR A 115 -6.51 -12.48 -23.29
N VAL A 116 -7.81 -12.75 -23.12
CA VAL A 116 -8.90 -12.00 -23.77
C VAL A 116 -9.51 -11.00 -22.78
N SER A 117 -9.46 -9.71 -23.14
CA SER A 117 -10.07 -8.62 -22.38
C SER A 117 -10.39 -7.45 -23.32
N SER A 118 -11.58 -6.86 -23.22
CA SER A 118 -11.94 -5.64 -23.97
C SER A 118 -11.52 -4.34 -23.27
N SER A 119 -10.87 -4.43 -22.10
CA SER A 119 -10.44 -3.29 -21.28
C SER A 119 -8.92 -3.19 -21.10
N VAL A 120 -8.16 -4.19 -21.54
CA VAL A 120 -6.70 -4.22 -21.45
C VAL A 120 -6.06 -3.18 -22.38
N LYS A 121 -5.01 -2.51 -21.90
CA LYS A 121 -4.24 -1.50 -22.63
C LYS A 121 -2.75 -1.71 -22.39
N SER A 122 -1.91 -1.27 -23.34
CA SER A 122 -0.46 -1.15 -23.11
C SER A 122 -0.16 0.09 -22.28
N VAL A 123 0.65 -0.06 -21.22
CA VAL A 123 1.18 1.10 -20.48
C VAL A 123 2.26 1.75 -21.33
N LEU A 124 1.95 2.88 -21.96
CA LEU A 124 2.91 3.64 -22.77
C LEU A 124 4.14 4.06 -21.95
N CYS A 125 5.29 4.20 -22.61
CA CYS A 125 6.46 4.78 -21.96
C CYS A 125 6.28 6.28 -21.61
N ASP A 126 7.14 6.79 -20.73
CA ASP A 126 7.03 8.10 -20.04
C ASP A 126 5.71 8.37 -19.30
N SER A 127 4.78 7.40 -19.25
CA SER A 127 3.51 7.54 -18.53
C SER A 127 3.73 7.53 -17.02
N THR A 128 2.82 8.14 -16.26
CA THR A 128 2.90 8.18 -14.80
C THR A 128 3.04 6.78 -14.17
N PRO A 129 2.30 5.73 -14.61
CA PRO A 129 2.51 4.38 -14.10
C PRO A 129 3.87 3.78 -14.49
N CYS A 130 4.35 4.02 -15.71
CA CYS A 130 5.69 3.57 -16.12
C CYS A 130 6.79 4.20 -15.24
N ASN A 131 6.73 5.52 -15.06
CA ASN A 131 7.72 6.26 -14.26
C ASN A 131 7.66 5.87 -12.77
N LEU A 132 6.46 5.68 -12.21
CA LEU A 132 6.28 5.17 -10.84
C LEU A 132 6.78 3.73 -10.69
N SER A 133 6.60 2.88 -11.70
CA SER A 133 7.07 1.49 -11.66
C SER A 133 8.60 1.39 -11.56
N ARG A 134 9.33 2.44 -11.96
CA ARG A 134 10.78 2.44 -12.19
C ARG A 134 11.17 1.34 -13.18
N SER A 135 10.51 1.35 -14.34
CA SER A 135 10.92 0.55 -15.49
C SER A 135 12.38 0.80 -15.85
N GLY A 136 13.05 -0.26 -16.30
CA GLY A 136 14.40 -0.19 -16.87
C GLY A 136 14.44 -0.11 -18.40
N MET A 137 13.29 -0.21 -19.09
CA MET A 137 13.24 -0.31 -20.55
C MET A 137 11.88 0.05 -21.17
N CYS A 138 11.94 0.46 -22.42
CA CYS A 138 10.80 0.55 -23.34
C CYS A 138 10.97 -0.50 -24.44
N SER A 139 9.87 -1.03 -24.94
CA SER A 139 9.82 -2.12 -25.91
C SER A 139 8.82 -1.84 -27.03
N GLY A 140 9.09 -2.38 -28.21
CA GLY A 140 8.32 -2.12 -29.43
C GLY A 140 8.95 -1.02 -30.29
N ASN A 141 8.14 -0.34 -31.10
CA ASN A 141 8.62 0.62 -32.10
C ASN A 141 8.84 2.02 -31.50
N CYS A 142 9.83 2.15 -30.62
CA CYS A 142 10.20 3.40 -29.95
C CYS A 142 11.10 4.31 -30.82
N SER A 143 10.80 4.44 -32.11
CA SER A 143 11.69 5.04 -33.12
C SER A 143 11.45 6.52 -33.41
N GLY A 144 10.35 7.11 -32.92
CA GLY A 144 10.00 8.52 -33.14
C GLY A 144 10.54 9.47 -32.07
N SER A 145 10.16 10.74 -32.17
CA SER A 145 10.61 11.81 -31.26
C SER A 145 9.89 11.80 -29.90
N SER A 146 8.93 10.90 -29.70
CA SER A 146 8.15 10.77 -28.47
C SER A 146 8.03 9.31 -28.05
N ILE A 147 8.50 9.00 -26.83
CA ILE A 147 8.42 7.64 -26.25
C ILE A 147 6.97 7.26 -25.84
N ARG A 148 5.99 8.13 -26.16
CA ARG A 148 4.54 7.93 -25.95
C ARG A 148 3.79 7.53 -27.24
N GLU A 149 4.50 7.22 -28.31
CA GLU A 149 3.89 6.81 -29.58
C GLU A 149 3.19 5.42 -29.47
N PRO A 150 2.09 5.19 -30.22
CA PRO A 150 1.41 3.90 -30.24
C PRO A 150 2.35 2.78 -30.70
N GLY A 151 2.60 1.80 -29.83
CA GLY A 151 3.55 0.71 -30.08
C GLY A 151 4.89 0.86 -29.37
N CYS A 152 5.11 1.89 -28.55
CA CYS A 152 6.20 1.94 -27.57
C CYS A 152 5.65 1.70 -26.15
N THR A 153 5.77 0.47 -25.67
CA THR A 153 5.24 0.00 -24.38
C THR A 153 6.32 0.01 -23.30
N CYS A 154 5.96 0.39 -22.08
CA CYS A 154 6.79 0.24 -20.88
C CYS A 154 7.03 -1.25 -20.57
N SER A 155 8.26 -1.65 -20.25
CA SER A 155 8.59 -3.05 -19.96
C SER A 155 9.44 -3.24 -18.70
N HIS A 156 9.34 -4.44 -18.11
CA HIS A 156 10.06 -4.85 -16.90
C HIS A 156 10.71 -6.22 -17.08
N LEU A 157 11.44 -6.65 -16.05
CA LEU A 157 12.08 -7.96 -15.96
C LEU A 157 11.45 -8.77 -14.79
N PRO A 158 10.19 -9.24 -14.90
CA PRO A 158 9.57 -10.09 -13.89
C PRO A 158 10.39 -11.37 -13.70
N TYR A 159 10.60 -11.73 -12.43
CA TYR A 159 11.51 -12.80 -12.02
C TYR A 159 10.76 -13.88 -11.25
N ASN A 160 10.79 -15.12 -11.75
CA ASN A 160 10.34 -16.28 -10.98
C ASN A 160 11.48 -16.73 -10.06
N HIS A 161 11.26 -16.62 -8.74
CA HIS A 161 12.27 -16.92 -7.74
C HIS A 161 12.49 -18.43 -7.48
N ILE A 162 11.60 -19.29 -8.00
CA ILE A 162 11.63 -20.75 -7.81
C ILE A 162 12.56 -21.37 -8.87
N THR A 163 12.32 -21.05 -10.14
CA THR A 163 13.16 -21.47 -11.29
C THR A 163 14.40 -20.59 -11.48
N ARG A 164 14.42 -19.39 -10.88
CA ARG A 164 15.43 -18.35 -11.06
C ARG A 164 15.49 -17.74 -12.47
N THR A 165 14.36 -17.75 -13.18
CA THR A 165 14.24 -17.22 -14.54
C THR A 165 13.60 -15.82 -14.57
N ASN A 166 13.98 -15.01 -15.56
CA ASN A 166 13.32 -13.76 -15.93
C ASN A 166 13.32 -13.61 -17.47
N THR A 167 12.56 -12.65 -17.98
CA THR A 167 12.64 -12.15 -19.36
C THR A 167 12.03 -10.75 -19.44
N GLY A 168 12.21 -10.05 -20.55
CA GLY A 168 11.50 -8.80 -20.83
C GLY A 168 10.01 -9.06 -21.02
N CYS A 169 9.16 -8.31 -20.31
CA CYS A 169 7.70 -8.37 -20.43
C CYS A 169 7.12 -6.95 -20.50
N GLU A 170 6.03 -6.79 -21.25
CA GLU A 170 5.31 -5.51 -21.33
C GLU A 170 4.44 -5.27 -20.09
N LEU A 171 4.34 -4.02 -19.65
CA LEU A 171 3.32 -3.60 -18.70
C LEU A 171 2.00 -3.34 -19.43
N LYS A 172 0.93 -3.94 -18.92
CA LYS A 172 -0.45 -3.64 -19.31
C LYS A 172 -1.22 -3.04 -18.14
N ASP A 173 -2.28 -2.28 -18.45
CA ASP A 173 -3.33 -1.93 -17.48
C ASP A 173 -4.66 -2.60 -17.86
N ASP A 174 -5.40 -3.09 -16.86
CA ASP A 174 -6.72 -3.69 -17.05
C ASP A 174 -7.60 -3.55 -15.78
N VAL A 175 -8.85 -4.00 -15.85
CA VAL A 175 -9.79 -4.04 -14.73
C VAL A 175 -9.38 -5.10 -13.70
N ILE A 176 -9.39 -4.73 -12.42
CA ILE A 176 -9.44 -5.66 -11.27
C ILE A 176 -10.77 -5.50 -10.52
N SER A 177 -11.31 -6.61 -10.01
CA SER A 177 -12.41 -6.62 -9.06
C SER A 177 -12.10 -7.52 -7.85
N LEU A 178 -12.41 -7.01 -6.65
CA LEU A 178 -12.15 -7.66 -5.36
C LEU A 178 -13.35 -7.55 -4.42
N GLN A 179 -13.44 -8.45 -3.44
CA GLN A 179 -14.42 -8.33 -2.37
C GLN A 179 -14.02 -7.16 -1.45
N SER A 180 -14.95 -6.27 -1.11
CA SER A 180 -14.76 -5.32 -0.01
C SER A 180 -15.05 -5.97 1.34
N THR A 181 -14.62 -5.33 2.43
CA THR A 181 -15.02 -5.71 3.80
C THR A 181 -15.12 -4.47 4.69
N ASP A 182 -16.02 -4.53 5.68
CA ASP A 182 -16.13 -3.58 6.78
C ASP A 182 -15.10 -3.85 7.90
N GLY A 183 -14.52 -5.05 7.91
CA GLY A 183 -13.59 -5.59 8.90
C GLY A 183 -14.08 -6.88 9.61
N SER A 184 -15.38 -7.19 9.50
CA SER A 184 -16.03 -8.35 10.16
C SER A 184 -16.79 -9.24 9.17
N THR A 185 -17.29 -8.69 8.07
CA THR A 185 -18.14 -9.34 7.07
C THR A 185 -17.64 -9.07 5.64
N SER A 186 -18.08 -9.88 4.67
CA SER A 186 -17.80 -9.62 3.26
C SER A 186 -18.81 -8.61 2.70
N GLY A 187 -18.32 -7.44 2.30
CA GLY A 187 -19.11 -6.42 1.59
C GLY A 187 -19.26 -6.73 0.10
N PRO A 188 -19.81 -5.81 -0.70
CA PRO A 188 -19.96 -5.98 -2.16
C PRO A 188 -18.61 -6.11 -2.88
N ILE A 189 -18.64 -6.63 -4.11
CA ILE A 189 -17.49 -6.57 -5.02
C ILE A 189 -17.27 -5.12 -5.47
N VAL A 190 -16.02 -4.67 -5.46
CA VAL A 190 -15.59 -3.33 -5.91
C VAL A 190 -14.51 -3.46 -6.98
N SER A 191 -14.49 -2.52 -7.93
CA SER A 191 -13.67 -2.60 -9.14
C SER A 191 -12.79 -1.36 -9.35
N SER A 192 -11.66 -1.53 -10.03
CA SER A 192 -10.83 -0.44 -10.55
C SER A 192 -10.32 -0.81 -11.95
N SER A 193 -10.33 0.14 -12.87
CA SER A 193 -9.99 -0.05 -14.29
C SER A 193 -8.50 0.06 -14.64
N ASN A 194 -7.66 0.36 -13.63
CA ASN A 194 -6.28 0.83 -13.83
C ASN A 194 -5.27 -0.03 -13.06
N LEU A 195 -5.48 -1.36 -13.01
CA LEU A 195 -4.50 -2.28 -12.42
C LEU A 195 -3.37 -2.51 -13.42
N VAL A 196 -2.17 -2.01 -13.10
CA VAL A 196 -0.95 -2.26 -13.87
C VAL A 196 -0.33 -3.59 -13.48
N PHE A 197 0.08 -4.39 -14.47
CA PHE A 197 0.74 -5.67 -14.27
C PHE A 197 1.72 -6.00 -15.41
N ASP A 198 2.70 -6.83 -15.09
CA ASP A 198 3.62 -7.46 -16.03
C ASP A 198 2.91 -8.59 -16.80
N CYS A 199 2.93 -8.51 -18.12
CA CYS A 199 2.23 -9.39 -19.05
C CYS A 199 3.21 -10.47 -19.54
N VAL A 200 3.22 -11.62 -18.86
CA VAL A 200 4.30 -12.61 -18.97
C VAL A 200 4.00 -13.74 -19.94
N VAL A 201 5.09 -14.41 -20.35
CA VAL A 201 5.08 -15.65 -21.11
C VAL A 201 5.02 -16.89 -20.20
N ALA A 202 4.45 -17.96 -20.73
CA ALA A 202 4.07 -19.17 -20.02
C ALA A 202 5.21 -19.89 -19.28
N PHE A 203 6.46 -19.76 -19.74
CA PHE A 203 7.59 -20.42 -19.08
C PHE A 203 7.91 -19.81 -17.71
N LEU A 204 7.57 -18.53 -17.46
CA LEU A 204 7.75 -17.92 -16.14
C LEU A 204 6.83 -18.52 -15.08
N LEU A 205 5.83 -19.33 -15.46
CA LEU A 205 4.92 -20.01 -14.51
C LEU A 205 5.46 -21.37 -14.03
N GLU A 206 6.59 -21.84 -14.54
CA GLU A 206 7.17 -23.12 -14.12
C GLU A 206 7.48 -23.13 -12.60
N GLY A 207 7.24 -24.27 -11.95
CA GLY A 207 7.39 -24.43 -10.50
C GLY A 207 6.26 -23.79 -9.66
N LEU A 208 5.32 -23.04 -10.24
CA LEU A 208 4.11 -22.59 -9.54
C LEU A 208 3.09 -23.73 -9.34
N ALA A 209 2.13 -23.52 -8.42
CA ALA A 209 1.04 -24.45 -8.20
C ALA A 209 0.20 -24.70 -9.48
N LYS A 210 -0.46 -25.86 -9.57
CA LYS A 210 -1.15 -26.28 -10.81
C LYS A 210 -2.33 -25.36 -11.15
N GLY A 211 -2.30 -24.78 -12.35
CA GLY A 211 -3.34 -23.90 -12.87
C GLY A 211 -3.32 -22.50 -12.26
N ILE A 212 -2.14 -22.04 -11.82
CA ILE A 212 -1.85 -20.63 -11.56
C ILE A 212 -1.68 -19.90 -12.89
N GLU A 213 -2.14 -18.65 -12.96
CA GLU A 213 -1.97 -17.72 -14.08
C GLU A 213 -0.95 -16.60 -13.77
N GLY A 214 -0.40 -16.49 -12.56
CA GLY A 214 0.54 -15.41 -12.22
C GLY A 214 0.93 -15.29 -10.74
N ILE A 215 1.54 -14.16 -10.37
CA ILE A 215 1.92 -13.84 -8.99
C ILE A 215 1.25 -12.56 -8.47
N ALA A 216 0.50 -12.71 -7.38
CA ALA A 216 -0.03 -11.61 -6.57
C ALA A 216 1.08 -11.06 -5.65
N ALA A 217 1.84 -10.10 -6.18
CA ALA A 217 2.99 -9.49 -5.51
C ALA A 217 2.58 -8.42 -4.48
N LEU A 218 2.90 -8.69 -3.21
CA LEU A 218 2.56 -7.86 -2.05
C LEU A 218 3.76 -7.10 -1.44
N GLY A 219 4.94 -7.17 -2.05
CA GLY A 219 6.13 -6.45 -1.61
C GLY A 219 6.06 -4.94 -1.83
N ASN A 220 6.99 -4.21 -1.22
CA ASN A 220 7.04 -2.74 -1.29
C ASN A 220 7.54 -2.24 -2.66
N GLY A 221 6.61 -2.09 -3.61
CA GLY A 221 6.80 -1.38 -4.87
C GLY A 221 5.79 -0.24 -5.04
N PHE A 222 6.15 0.82 -5.77
CA PHE A 222 5.25 1.94 -6.08
C PHE A 222 4.06 1.54 -6.96
N VAL A 223 4.20 0.47 -7.75
CA VAL A 223 3.10 -0.20 -8.48
C VAL A 223 2.84 -1.62 -7.96
N GLY A 224 3.31 -1.98 -6.76
CA GLY A 224 2.96 -3.25 -6.12
C GLY A 224 1.46 -3.29 -5.78
N LEU A 225 0.85 -4.48 -5.77
CA LEU A 225 -0.60 -4.63 -5.61
C LEU A 225 -1.16 -3.88 -4.37
N PRO A 226 -0.53 -3.89 -3.17
CA PRO A 226 -1.00 -3.10 -2.03
C PRO A 226 -0.96 -1.59 -2.26
N THR A 227 -0.01 -1.07 -3.04
CA THR A 227 0.09 0.35 -3.38
C THR A 227 -0.99 0.76 -4.38
N GLN A 228 -1.22 -0.06 -5.40
CA GLN A 228 -2.27 0.17 -6.40
C GLN A 228 -3.66 0.15 -5.76
N LEU A 229 -3.97 -0.88 -4.96
CA LEU A 229 -5.26 -1.00 -4.27
C LEU A 229 -5.49 0.14 -3.27
N ALA A 230 -4.47 0.53 -2.50
CA ALA A 230 -4.55 1.69 -1.61
C ALA A 230 -4.91 2.98 -2.36
N THR A 231 -4.27 3.19 -3.52
CA THR A 231 -4.48 4.38 -4.35
C THR A 231 -5.87 4.39 -5.00
N ALA A 232 -6.25 3.27 -5.63
CA ALA A 232 -7.51 3.12 -6.37
C ALA A 232 -8.73 3.27 -5.45
N PHE A 233 -8.73 2.60 -4.31
CA PHE A 233 -9.87 2.56 -3.39
C PHE A 233 -9.78 3.60 -2.26
N LYS A 234 -8.71 4.39 -2.20
CA LYS A 234 -8.44 5.46 -1.21
C LYS A 234 -8.41 4.93 0.23
N ILE A 235 -7.84 3.74 0.39
CA ILE A 235 -7.64 3.05 1.68
C ILE A 235 -6.16 3.10 2.09
N PRO A 236 -5.81 2.90 3.38
CA PRO A 236 -4.41 2.95 3.80
C PRO A 236 -3.53 1.91 3.11
N ARG A 237 -2.29 2.29 2.77
CA ARG A 237 -1.27 1.39 2.19
C ARG A 237 -0.67 0.45 3.24
N LYS A 238 -1.52 -0.39 3.82
CA LYS A 238 -1.22 -1.41 4.84
C LYS A 238 -2.10 -2.63 4.58
N PHE A 239 -1.56 -3.82 4.82
CA PHE A 239 -2.32 -5.07 4.78
C PHE A 239 -1.89 -5.98 5.93
N ALA A 240 -2.80 -6.87 6.33
CA ALA A 240 -2.54 -7.94 7.28
C ALA A 240 -2.73 -9.30 6.60
N LEU A 241 -2.11 -10.34 7.16
CA LEU A 241 -2.22 -11.71 6.68
C LEU A 241 -2.60 -12.62 7.85
N CYS A 242 -3.58 -13.49 7.64
CA CYS A 242 -3.91 -14.61 8.51
C CYS A 242 -3.89 -15.86 7.63
N LEU A 243 -2.74 -16.52 7.50
CA LEU A 243 -2.54 -17.64 6.58
C LEU A 243 -2.80 -18.97 7.29
N SER A 244 -3.60 -19.86 6.68
CA SER A 244 -3.81 -21.19 7.22
C SER A 244 -2.57 -22.07 7.04
N SER A 245 -2.20 -22.81 8.09
CA SER A 245 -1.19 -23.87 8.01
C SER A 245 -1.69 -25.09 7.23
N SER A 246 -3.00 -25.30 7.17
CA SER A 246 -3.68 -26.40 6.49
C SER A 246 -3.91 -26.13 5.00
N THR A 247 -4.06 -27.20 4.23
CA THR A 247 -4.48 -27.18 2.82
C THR A 247 -6.01 -27.28 2.66
N SER A 248 -6.74 -27.68 3.73
CA SER A 248 -8.20 -27.85 3.71
C SER A 248 -8.99 -26.61 4.17
N SER A 249 -8.35 -25.64 4.81
CA SER A 249 -8.97 -24.39 5.26
C SER A 249 -8.28 -23.18 4.64
N SER A 250 -9.04 -22.08 4.50
CA SER A 250 -8.54 -20.85 3.88
C SER A 250 -8.05 -19.86 4.93
N GLY A 251 -6.93 -19.22 4.66
CA GLY A 251 -6.55 -17.95 5.27
C GLY A 251 -7.15 -16.75 4.51
N VAL A 252 -6.81 -15.56 4.99
CA VAL A 252 -7.20 -14.28 4.40
C VAL A 252 -6.02 -13.30 4.38
N ILE A 253 -6.02 -12.42 3.39
CA ILE A 253 -5.21 -11.21 3.35
C ILE A 253 -6.18 -10.03 3.16
N PHE A 254 -6.00 -8.97 3.93
CA PHE A 254 -6.92 -7.82 3.88
C PHE A 254 -6.18 -6.50 4.08
N SER A 255 -6.62 -5.47 3.36
CA SER A 255 -6.13 -4.10 3.53
C SER A 255 -6.64 -3.54 4.85
N VAL A 256 -5.78 -2.97 5.70
CA VAL A 256 -6.16 -2.57 7.07
C VAL A 256 -6.27 -1.07 7.27
N MET A 257 -7.41 -0.64 7.81
CA MET A 257 -7.55 0.66 8.47
C MET A 257 -7.00 0.58 9.90
N ILE A 258 -6.43 1.69 10.40
CA ILE A 258 -5.63 1.72 11.65
C ILE A 258 -6.42 1.32 12.91
N LEU A 259 -7.76 1.36 12.90
CA LEU A 259 -8.57 0.89 14.04
C LEU A 259 -8.71 -0.64 14.14
N MET A 260 -8.33 -1.42 13.11
CA MET A 260 -8.47 -2.88 13.11
C MET A 260 -7.28 -3.62 13.73
N PHE A 261 -7.00 -3.38 15.02
CA PHE A 261 -5.93 -4.08 15.75
C PHE A 261 -6.45 -5.23 16.63
N PHE A 262 -6.76 -6.38 16.00
CA PHE A 262 -6.92 -7.67 16.70
C PHE A 262 -6.38 -8.85 15.86
N PHE A 263 -5.10 -8.77 15.47
CA PHE A 263 -4.37 -9.88 14.85
C PHE A 263 -2.95 -9.96 15.43
N GLN A 264 -2.42 -11.19 15.62
CA GLN A 264 -1.04 -11.43 16.06
C GLN A 264 -0.05 -10.66 15.18
N ARG A 265 0.99 -10.08 15.78
CA ARG A 265 2.03 -9.38 15.02
C ARG A 265 2.84 -10.40 14.24
N LEU A 266 2.97 -10.23 12.92
CA LEU A 266 3.88 -11.04 12.12
C LEU A 266 5.27 -10.42 12.11
N ASN A 267 6.28 -11.18 12.51
CA ASN A 267 7.69 -10.84 12.38
C ASN A 267 8.23 -11.46 11.08
N LEU A 268 8.95 -10.66 10.30
CA LEU A 268 9.53 -11.04 9.01
C LEU A 268 11.05 -10.99 9.13
N LYS A 269 11.68 -12.15 9.38
CA LYS A 269 13.14 -12.26 9.53
C LYS A 269 13.75 -13.00 8.35
N LYS A 270 14.79 -12.43 7.74
CA LYS A 270 15.54 -13.11 6.67
C LYS A 270 16.32 -14.29 7.29
N ASP A 271 16.20 -15.49 6.72
CA ASP A 271 16.99 -16.66 7.13
C ASP A 271 18.42 -16.61 6.58
N GLY A 272 19.29 -17.49 7.07
CA GLY A 272 20.69 -17.58 6.62
C GLY A 272 20.87 -18.02 5.15
N GLN A 273 19.79 -18.34 4.46
CA GLN A 273 19.74 -18.70 3.03
C GLN A 273 19.05 -17.60 2.20
N GLY A 274 18.75 -16.45 2.82
CA GLY A 274 18.20 -15.25 2.18
C GLY A 274 16.69 -15.20 2.04
N ARG A 275 15.94 -16.21 2.52
CA ARG A 275 14.47 -16.30 2.40
C ARG A 275 13.78 -15.54 3.54
N ILE A 276 12.56 -15.07 3.33
CA ILE A 276 11.78 -14.41 4.40
C ILE A 276 11.08 -15.48 5.25
N LYS A 277 11.54 -15.68 6.48
CA LYS A 277 10.84 -16.49 7.49
C LYS A 277 9.79 -15.61 8.19
N ILE A 278 8.55 -16.07 8.17
CA ILE A 278 7.42 -15.46 8.88
C ILE A 278 7.24 -16.18 10.21
N SER A 279 7.06 -15.45 11.30
CA SER A 279 6.63 -16.01 12.59
C SER A 279 5.62 -15.09 13.27
N THR A 280 4.62 -15.67 13.93
CA THR A 280 3.75 -14.95 14.86
C THR A 280 4.54 -14.49 16.08
N VAL A 281 4.19 -13.31 16.58
CA VAL A 281 4.56 -12.77 17.89
C VAL A 281 3.24 -12.56 18.63
N ASP A 282 3.12 -13.16 19.80
CA ASP A 282 1.93 -13.01 20.62
C ASP A 282 1.82 -11.57 21.15
N PRO A 283 0.62 -10.98 21.22
CA PRO A 283 0.44 -9.58 21.61
C PRO A 283 0.64 -9.33 23.12
N TYR A 284 1.15 -10.31 23.86
CA TYR A 284 1.30 -10.30 25.33
C TYR A 284 2.73 -10.65 25.80
N THR A 285 3.74 -10.53 24.91
CA THR A 285 5.18 -10.68 25.20
C THR A 285 5.97 -9.49 24.68
#